data_AF-A0A1X9MDS1-F1
#
_entry.id   AF-A0A1X9MDS1-F1
#
_cell.length_a   1.000
_cell.length_b   1.000
_cell.length_c   1.000
_cell.angle_alpha   90.00
_cell.angle_beta   90.00
_cell.angle_gamma   90.00
#
_symmetry.space_group_name_H-M   'P 1'
#
loop_
_entity.id
_entity.type
_entity.pdbx_description
1 polymer ?
#
loop_
_entity_poly.entity_id
_entity_poly.type
_entity_poly.pdbx_seq_one_letter_code
_entity_poly.pdbx_strand_id
1 'polypeptide(L)'
;MSRLELYYQPENFNAQIQAGDNAFYVVQTGAFNTEYYFLRQLSNLMNDGIYPRSVVREHDPTLASLVVHTGFAHDRESAEMVNRQVSSKGESFQSWVDRIPFRLLENEQTTVLPVAIDAVTLVSKMSTAGFGRAPFDSNDQTNLSTIVANYEQAVKQAINQGTTEERKDQLEQTVTFLQLANNAINEYTRTSREEYLWQTQAAMLDFVHTLNGYERYHLK
;
A
#
# COMPACT_ATOMS: atom_id res chain seq x y z
N MET A 1 10.34 12.48 12.67
CA MET A 1 10.28 12.83 11.23
C MET A 1 10.21 11.53 10.46
N SER A 2 9.08 11.21 9.84
CA SER A 2 9.02 10.07 8.90
C SER A 2 9.92 10.41 7.71
N ARG A 3 10.79 9.48 7.33
CA ARG A 3 11.63 9.64 6.14
C ARG A 3 10.73 9.64 4.90
N LEU A 4 11.13 10.39 3.87
CA LEU A 4 10.51 10.29 2.55
C LEU A 4 10.69 8.85 2.04
N GLU A 5 9.59 8.20 1.71
CA GLU A 5 9.60 6.88 1.08
C GLU A 5 9.31 7.05 -0.42
N LEU A 6 10.27 6.64 -1.24
CA LEU A 6 10.27 6.81 -2.70
C LEU A 6 10.38 5.45 -3.37
N TYR A 7 9.50 5.22 -4.34
CA TYR A 7 9.41 3.99 -5.12
C TYR A 7 9.55 4.29 -6.60
N TYR A 8 10.35 3.51 -7.32
CA TYR A 8 10.45 3.56 -8.77
C TYR A 8 9.58 2.45 -9.36
N GLN A 9 8.66 2.84 -10.24
CA GLN A 9 7.85 1.89 -10.99
C GLN A 9 8.73 1.10 -11.96
N PRO A 10 8.56 -0.22 -12.11
CA PRO A 10 9.33 -0.99 -13.08
C PRO A 10 9.13 -0.47 -14.51
N GLU A 11 10.21 -0.39 -15.30
CA GLU A 11 10.18 0.14 -16.67
C GLU A 11 9.10 -0.53 -17.55
N ASN A 12 8.92 -1.84 -17.39
CA ASN A 12 7.98 -2.65 -18.18
C ASN A 12 6.63 -2.87 -17.47
N PHE A 13 6.29 -2.05 -16.46
CA PHE A 13 5.05 -2.20 -15.72
C PHE A 13 3.84 -1.82 -16.59
N ASN A 14 3.01 -2.81 -16.92
CA ASN A 14 1.74 -2.55 -17.61
C ASN A 14 0.65 -2.13 -16.63
N ALA A 15 0.41 -0.82 -16.55
CA ALA A 15 -0.65 -0.23 -15.72
C ALA A 15 -2.07 -0.40 -16.29
N GLN A 16 -2.22 -0.82 -17.55
CA GLN A 16 -3.55 -1.04 -18.13
C GLN A 16 -4.24 -2.23 -17.47
N ILE A 17 -5.51 -2.05 -17.13
CA ILE A 17 -6.32 -3.12 -16.53
C ILE A 17 -6.98 -3.96 -17.63
N GLN A 18 -6.81 -5.26 -17.52
CA GLN A 18 -7.36 -6.28 -18.42
C GLN A 18 -8.52 -7.03 -17.76
N ALA A 19 -9.33 -7.71 -18.57
CA ALA A 19 -10.42 -8.54 -18.05
C ALA A 19 -9.85 -9.71 -17.23
N GLY A 20 -10.33 -9.87 -16.00
CA GLY A 20 -9.85 -10.92 -15.08
C GLY A 20 -8.67 -10.51 -14.20
N ASP A 21 -8.14 -9.30 -14.36
CA ASP A 21 -7.07 -8.81 -13.47
C ASP A 21 -7.54 -8.71 -12.02
N ASN A 22 -6.72 -9.27 -11.13
CA ASN A 22 -6.75 -8.89 -9.73
C ASN A 22 -6.05 -7.53 -9.58
N ALA A 23 -6.66 -6.63 -8.82
CA ALA A 23 -6.16 -5.28 -8.64
C ALA A 23 -6.42 -4.81 -7.21
N PHE A 24 -5.63 -3.84 -6.77
CA PHE A 24 -5.90 -3.07 -5.56
C PHE A 24 -6.19 -1.62 -5.94
N TYR A 25 -6.80 -0.91 -5.01
CA TYR A 25 -7.11 0.50 -5.15
C TYR A 25 -6.16 1.32 -4.29
N VAL A 26 -5.76 2.47 -4.81
CA VAL A 26 -4.97 3.46 -4.07
C VAL A 26 -5.71 4.79 -4.04
N VAL A 27 -5.52 5.53 -2.97
CA VAL A 27 -5.85 6.95 -2.94
C VAL A 27 -4.63 7.71 -3.40
N GLN A 28 -4.72 8.36 -4.55
CA GLN A 28 -3.69 9.23 -5.10
C GLN A 28 -4.00 10.67 -4.68
N THR A 29 -3.01 11.37 -4.12
CA THR A 29 -3.12 12.77 -3.69
C THR A 29 -2.13 13.64 -4.45
N GLY A 30 -2.46 13.88 -5.71
CA GLY A 30 -1.66 14.70 -6.62
C GLY A 30 -0.74 13.91 -7.55
N ALA A 31 -0.35 14.60 -8.62
CA ALA A 31 0.55 14.14 -9.65
C ALA A 31 1.33 15.38 -10.12
N PHE A 32 2.66 15.33 -10.11
CA PHE A 32 3.50 16.51 -10.23
C PHE A 32 4.61 16.31 -11.27
N ASN A 33 4.86 17.36 -12.05
CA ASN A 33 6.01 17.48 -12.96
C ASN A 33 7.14 18.34 -12.37
N THR A 34 6.91 18.94 -11.19
CA THR A 34 7.85 19.84 -10.55
C THR A 34 8.08 19.38 -9.12
N GLU A 35 9.35 19.21 -8.75
CA GLU A 35 9.75 18.77 -7.42
C GLU A 35 9.25 19.70 -6.30
N TYR A 36 9.22 21.01 -6.55
CA TYR A 36 8.78 21.99 -5.53
C TYR A 36 7.34 21.74 -5.04
N TYR A 37 6.36 21.61 -5.95
CA TYR A 37 4.96 21.38 -5.56
C TYR A 37 4.77 19.98 -4.96
N PHE A 38 5.51 19.00 -5.45
CA PHE A 38 5.53 17.65 -4.90
C PHE A 38 6.01 17.61 -3.45
N LEU A 39 7.18 18.18 -3.15
CA LEU A 39 7.73 18.23 -1.79
C LEU A 39 6.84 19.02 -0.84
N ARG A 40 6.24 20.12 -1.32
CA ARG A 40 5.27 20.90 -0.53
C ARG A 40 4.04 20.07 -0.17
N GLN A 41 3.46 19.34 -1.12
CA GLN A 41 2.30 18.49 -0.87
C GLN A 41 2.63 17.38 0.14
N LEU A 42 3.78 16.72 -0.03
CA LEU A 42 4.26 15.69 0.91
C LEU A 42 4.43 16.25 2.32
N SER A 43 5.06 17.41 2.45
CA SER A 43 5.25 18.04 3.77
C SER A 43 3.91 18.36 4.44
N ASN A 44 2.92 18.85 3.69
CA ASN A 44 1.60 19.13 4.25
C ASN A 44 0.90 17.86 4.74
N LEU A 45 0.90 16.80 3.92
CA LEU A 45 0.33 15.50 4.29
C LEU A 45 0.98 14.92 5.56
N MET A 46 2.31 14.95 5.64
CA MET A 46 3.05 14.47 6.81
C MET A 46 2.78 15.31 8.06
N ASN A 47 2.63 16.63 7.93
CA ASN A 47 2.27 17.50 9.04
C ASN A 47 0.87 17.22 9.58
N ASP A 48 -0.05 16.75 8.73
CA ASP A 48 -1.40 16.32 9.12
C ASP A 48 -1.48 14.85 9.58
N GLY A 49 -0.32 14.19 9.76
CA GLY A 49 -0.23 12.84 10.29
C GLY A 49 -0.52 11.74 9.27
N ILE A 50 -0.56 12.05 7.97
CA ILE A 50 -0.65 11.07 6.89
C ILE A 50 0.77 10.66 6.50
N TYR A 51 0.99 9.37 6.27
CA TYR A 51 2.31 8.83 5.90
C TYR A 51 2.31 8.38 4.43
N PRO A 52 2.42 9.30 3.45
CA PRO A 52 2.33 8.98 2.04
C PRO A 52 3.51 8.16 1.52
N ARG A 53 3.34 7.57 0.34
CA ARG A 53 4.40 7.00 -0.51
C ARG A 53 4.50 7.74 -1.81
N SER A 54 5.74 8.05 -2.17
CA SER A 54 6.06 8.71 -3.42
C SER A 54 6.38 7.67 -4.46
N VAL A 55 5.79 7.80 -5.64
CA VAL A 55 6.02 6.91 -6.78
C VAL A 55 6.56 7.74 -7.93
N VAL A 56 7.74 7.36 -8.41
CA VAL A 56 8.30 7.82 -9.67
C VAL A 56 7.79 6.92 -10.78
N ARG A 57 7.09 7.50 -11.75
CA ARG A 57 6.64 6.80 -12.96
C ARG A 57 7.63 7.17 -14.08
N GLU A 58 8.29 6.18 -14.68
CA GLU A 58 9.24 6.47 -15.75
C GLU A 58 8.57 6.84 -17.08
N HIS A 59 9.13 7.89 -17.66
CA HIS A 59 9.07 8.47 -19.02
C HIS A 59 7.90 8.17 -19.96
N ASP A 60 6.69 8.50 -19.53
CA ASP A 60 5.75 9.16 -20.46
C ASP A 60 5.85 10.70 -20.27
N PRO A 61 6.39 11.47 -21.24
CA PRO A 61 6.50 12.92 -21.13
C PRO A 61 5.15 13.64 -21.07
N THR A 62 4.03 12.93 -21.31
CA THR A 62 2.67 13.45 -21.20
C THR A 62 2.06 13.25 -19.81
N LEU A 63 2.65 12.39 -18.97
CA LEU A 63 2.17 12.09 -17.63
C LEU A 63 3.03 12.74 -16.56
N ALA A 64 2.44 12.92 -15.38
CA ALA A 64 3.19 13.43 -14.24
C ALA A 64 4.18 12.38 -13.73
N SER A 65 5.46 12.75 -13.61
CA SER A 65 6.52 11.81 -13.22
C SER A 65 6.53 11.46 -11.74
N LEU A 66 5.97 12.32 -10.88
CA LEU A 66 5.94 12.15 -9.43
C LEU A 66 4.50 12.05 -8.93
N VAL A 67 4.18 10.93 -8.30
CA VAL A 67 2.85 10.64 -7.77
C VAL A 67 2.92 10.40 -6.27
N VAL A 68 1.87 10.83 -5.56
CA VAL A 68 1.75 10.61 -4.11
C VAL A 68 0.58 9.66 -3.85
N HIS A 69 0.84 8.49 -3.29
CA HIS A 69 -0.20 7.59 -2.78
C HIS A 69 -0.34 7.78 -1.26
N THR A 70 -1.55 7.93 -0.77
CA THR A 70 -1.86 8.23 0.65
C THR A 70 -2.65 7.14 1.34
N GLY A 71 -3.32 6.27 0.58
CA GLY A 71 -4.08 5.16 1.12
C GLY A 71 -4.19 4.00 0.15
N PHE A 72 -4.58 2.85 0.66
CA PHE A 72 -4.84 1.63 -0.09
C PHE A 72 -6.21 1.07 0.28
N ALA A 73 -6.81 0.30 -0.62
CA ALA A 73 -7.92 -0.56 -0.29
C ALA A 73 -8.04 -1.74 -1.26
N HIS A 74 -8.80 -2.75 -0.84
CA HIS A 74 -9.09 -3.93 -1.65
C HIS A 74 -10.21 -3.69 -2.68
N ASP A 75 -11.13 -2.77 -2.40
CA ASP A 75 -12.21 -2.38 -3.29
C ASP A 75 -12.33 -0.86 -3.42
N ARG A 76 -13.14 -0.43 -4.41
CA ARG A 76 -13.32 1.00 -4.69
C ARG A 76 -14.06 1.73 -3.58
N GLU A 77 -15.06 1.11 -2.95
CA GLU A 77 -15.87 1.75 -1.92
C GLU A 77 -15.03 2.09 -0.69
N SER A 78 -14.23 1.13 -0.24
CA SER A 78 -13.25 1.27 0.83
C SER A 78 -12.21 2.34 0.48
N ALA A 79 -11.71 2.37 -0.76
CA ALA A 79 -10.78 3.41 -1.21
C ALA A 79 -11.42 4.80 -1.16
N GLU A 80 -12.67 4.95 -1.57
CA GLU A 80 -13.39 6.22 -1.49
C GLU A 80 -13.65 6.65 -0.03
N MET A 81 -13.82 5.70 0.90
CA MET A 81 -13.83 6.03 2.32
C MET A 81 -12.51 6.62 2.78
N VAL A 82 -11.37 6.00 2.43
CA VAL A 82 -10.04 6.53 2.77
C VAL A 82 -9.80 7.89 2.10
N ASN A 83 -10.22 8.04 0.84
CA ASN A 83 -10.16 9.29 0.09
C ASN A 83 -10.87 10.43 0.85
N ARG A 84 -12.09 10.19 1.33
CA ARG A 84 -12.82 11.16 2.17
C ARG A 84 -12.09 11.51 3.47
N GLN A 85 -11.38 10.55 4.08
CA GLN A 85 -10.57 10.84 5.26
C GLN A 85 -9.41 11.76 4.92
N VAL A 86 -8.68 11.50 3.83
CA VAL A 86 -7.61 12.38 3.34
C VAL A 86 -8.15 13.78 3.08
N SER A 87 -9.22 13.92 2.29
CA SER A 87 -9.80 15.24 1.98
C SER A 87 -10.33 15.99 3.20
N SER A 88 -10.72 15.28 4.27
CA SER A 88 -11.18 15.92 5.52
C SER A 88 -10.06 16.53 6.36
N LYS A 89 -8.79 16.17 6.12
CA LYS A 89 -7.62 16.75 6.81
C LYS A 89 -7.27 18.14 6.27
N GLY A 90 -7.56 18.44 5.01
CA GLY A 90 -7.30 19.76 4.44
C GLY A 90 -7.88 19.94 3.05
N GLU A 91 -8.48 21.11 2.80
CA GLU A 91 -9.11 21.46 1.51
C GLU A 91 -8.10 21.44 0.33
N SER A 92 -6.80 21.57 0.61
CA SER A 92 -5.75 21.47 -0.40
C SER A 92 -5.41 20.04 -0.84
N PHE A 93 -5.97 19.03 -0.19
CA PHE A 93 -5.68 17.62 -0.50
C PHE A 93 -6.61 17.12 -1.59
N GLN A 94 -6.31 17.54 -2.82
CA GLN A 94 -6.97 16.98 -4.00
C GLN A 94 -6.55 15.52 -4.18
N SER A 95 -7.49 14.62 -3.95
CA SER A 95 -7.28 13.18 -3.99
C SER A 95 -8.37 12.47 -4.76
N TRP A 96 -7.99 11.35 -5.39
CA TRP A 96 -8.90 10.48 -6.13
C TRP A 96 -8.49 9.03 -5.95
N VAL A 97 -9.44 8.13 -6.23
CA VAL A 97 -9.19 6.70 -6.23
C VAL A 97 -8.67 6.27 -7.60
N ASP A 98 -7.52 5.61 -7.60
CA ASP A 98 -6.95 4.93 -8.76
C ASP A 98 -6.87 3.41 -8.52
N ARG A 99 -6.75 2.63 -9.58
CA ARG A 99 -6.67 1.18 -9.53
C ARG A 99 -5.37 0.70 -10.15
N ILE A 100 -4.62 -0.11 -9.40
CA ILE A 100 -3.35 -0.68 -9.84
C ILE A 100 -3.50 -2.20 -9.94
N PRO A 101 -3.20 -2.81 -11.10
CA PRO A 101 -3.26 -4.25 -11.22
C PRO A 101 -2.09 -4.93 -10.51
N PHE A 102 -2.30 -6.16 -10.09
CA PHE A 102 -1.20 -7.03 -9.68
C PHE A 102 -0.45 -7.54 -10.91
N ARG A 103 0.88 -7.38 -10.89
CA ARG A 103 1.80 -7.80 -11.95
C ARG A 103 2.94 -8.60 -11.32
N LEU A 104 2.68 -9.86 -11.02
CA LEU A 104 3.64 -10.77 -10.39
C LEU A 104 4.16 -11.81 -11.39
N LEU A 105 5.28 -12.44 -11.04
CA LEU A 105 5.81 -13.60 -11.76
C LEU A 105 4.82 -14.78 -11.70
N GLU A 106 4.85 -15.67 -12.70
CA GLU A 106 3.87 -16.75 -12.84
C GLU A 106 3.77 -17.66 -11.60
N ASN A 107 4.91 -18.05 -11.02
CA ASN A 107 4.95 -18.84 -9.78
C ASN A 107 4.31 -18.08 -8.60
N GLU A 108 4.56 -16.79 -8.47
CA GLU A 108 3.99 -15.94 -7.43
C GLU A 108 2.49 -15.69 -7.64
N GLN A 109 2.01 -15.63 -8.88
CA GLN A 109 0.57 -15.52 -9.16
C GLN A 109 -0.23 -16.72 -8.64
N THR A 110 0.38 -17.92 -8.63
CA THR A 110 -0.29 -19.14 -8.15
C THR A 110 -0.09 -19.38 -6.66
N THR A 111 1.04 -18.96 -6.09
CA THR A 111 1.40 -19.24 -4.69
C THR A 111 1.17 -18.06 -3.75
N VAL A 112 1.64 -16.86 -4.11
CA VAL A 112 1.67 -15.67 -3.25
C VAL A 112 0.41 -14.83 -3.41
N LEU A 113 -0.03 -14.58 -4.64
CA LEU A 113 -1.10 -13.64 -4.95
C LEU A 113 -2.44 -13.95 -4.24
N PRO A 114 -2.92 -15.21 -4.15
CA PRO A 114 -4.18 -15.49 -3.46
C PRO A 114 -4.14 -15.06 -1.99
N VAL A 115 -3.06 -15.40 -1.28
CA VAL A 115 -2.90 -15.06 0.14
C VAL A 115 -2.62 -13.57 0.32
N ALA A 116 -1.95 -12.92 -0.65
CA ALA A 116 -1.78 -11.48 -0.67
C ALA A 116 -3.12 -10.74 -0.78
N ILE A 117 -4.03 -11.21 -1.63
CA ILE A 117 -5.37 -10.62 -1.79
C ILE A 117 -6.18 -10.76 -0.50
N ASP A 118 -6.11 -11.91 0.17
CA ASP A 118 -6.77 -12.13 1.46
C ASP A 118 -6.23 -11.16 2.53
N ALA A 119 -4.91 -10.97 2.58
CA ALA A 119 -4.25 -10.01 3.47
C ALA A 119 -4.66 -8.56 3.19
N VAL A 120 -4.58 -8.13 1.93
CA VAL A 120 -4.99 -6.78 1.50
C VAL A 120 -6.47 -6.55 1.83
N THR A 121 -7.32 -7.55 1.59
CA THR A 121 -8.75 -7.50 1.90
C THR A 121 -9.02 -7.30 3.38
N LEU A 122 -8.44 -8.16 4.23
CA LEU A 122 -8.70 -8.10 5.66
C LEU A 122 -8.16 -6.81 6.27
N VAL A 123 -6.90 -6.45 5.98
CA VAL A 123 -6.29 -5.21 6.50
C VAL A 123 -7.05 -3.98 5.99
N SER A 124 -7.51 -3.99 4.74
CA SER A 124 -8.34 -2.92 4.18
C SER A 124 -9.65 -2.78 4.95
N LYS A 125 -10.40 -3.87 5.14
CA LYS A 125 -11.67 -3.86 5.90
C LYS A 125 -11.50 -3.35 7.33
N MET A 126 -10.47 -3.83 8.03
CA MET A 126 -10.20 -3.40 9.40
C MET A 126 -9.81 -1.91 9.46
N SER A 127 -8.91 -1.46 8.60
CA SER A 127 -8.49 -0.06 8.59
C SER A 127 -9.61 0.90 8.18
N THR A 128 -10.45 0.55 7.20
CA THR A 128 -11.59 1.38 6.79
C THR A 128 -12.70 1.42 7.83
N ALA A 129 -12.99 0.29 8.49
CA ALA A 129 -13.87 0.26 9.66
C ALA A 129 -13.36 1.18 10.77
N GLY A 130 -12.04 1.18 11.00
CA GLY A 130 -11.38 2.03 11.98
C GLY A 130 -11.59 3.52 11.69
N PHE A 131 -11.40 3.93 10.43
CA PHE A 131 -11.68 5.30 9.99
C PHE A 131 -13.16 5.67 10.14
N GLY A 132 -14.07 4.71 9.91
CA GLY A 132 -15.51 4.87 10.17
C GLY A 132 -15.88 4.83 11.66
N ARG A 133 -14.92 4.61 12.57
CA ARG A 133 -15.12 4.37 14.00
C ARG A 133 -16.08 3.21 14.30
N ALA A 134 -16.16 2.25 13.38
CA ALA A 134 -16.88 1.00 13.61
C ALA A 134 -16.02 0.09 14.50
N PRO A 135 -16.63 -0.67 15.42
CA PRO A 135 -15.91 -1.68 16.17
C PRO A 135 -15.36 -2.74 15.22
N PHE A 136 -14.14 -3.21 15.49
CA PHE A 136 -13.59 -4.36 14.78
C PHE A 136 -14.32 -5.63 15.20
N ASP A 137 -14.57 -6.53 14.25
CA ASP A 137 -14.96 -7.88 14.60
C ASP A 137 -13.76 -8.55 15.28
N SER A 138 -13.95 -9.11 16.48
CA SER A 138 -12.90 -9.85 17.20
C SER A 138 -12.35 -11.03 16.40
N ASN A 139 -13.15 -11.59 15.49
CA ASN A 139 -12.71 -12.64 14.58
C ASN A 139 -11.69 -12.13 13.55
N ASP A 140 -11.83 -10.89 13.09
CA ASP A 140 -10.93 -10.31 12.09
C ASP A 140 -9.50 -10.17 12.61
N GLN A 141 -9.30 -9.87 13.90
CA GLN A 141 -7.96 -9.83 14.49
C GLN A 141 -7.28 -11.21 14.55
N THR A 142 -8.03 -12.23 14.96
CA THR A 142 -7.51 -13.60 15.01
C THR A 142 -7.19 -14.10 13.59
N ASN A 143 -8.04 -13.73 12.63
CA ASN A 143 -7.83 -14.02 11.22
C ASN A 143 -6.60 -13.31 10.66
N LEU A 144 -6.31 -12.07 11.08
CA LEU A 144 -5.17 -11.31 10.57
C LEU A 144 -3.83 -11.96 10.94
N SER A 145 -3.66 -12.40 12.18
CA SER A 145 -2.45 -13.12 12.59
C SER A 145 -2.26 -14.43 11.83
N THR A 146 -3.36 -15.13 11.56
CA THR A 146 -3.35 -16.37 10.76
C THR A 146 -2.97 -16.08 9.30
N ILE A 147 -3.53 -15.03 8.70
CA ILE A 147 -3.20 -14.61 7.34
C ILE A 147 -1.74 -14.18 7.21
N VAL A 148 -1.18 -13.47 8.21
CA VAL A 148 0.25 -13.12 8.21
C VAL A 148 1.13 -14.37 8.16
N ALA A 149 0.82 -15.38 8.97
CA ALA A 149 1.56 -16.65 8.99
C ALA A 149 1.42 -17.41 7.66
N ASN A 150 0.22 -17.46 7.09
CA ASN A 150 -0.02 -18.09 5.80
C ASN A 150 0.73 -17.37 4.67
N TYR A 151 0.76 -16.04 4.69
CA TYR A 151 1.48 -15.24 3.70
C TYR A 151 2.99 -15.48 3.79
N GLU A 152 3.54 -15.51 5.01
CA GLU A 152 4.95 -15.84 5.22
C GLU A 152 5.32 -17.23 4.68
N GLN A 153 4.44 -18.22 4.87
CA GLN A 153 4.63 -19.56 4.29
C GLN A 153 4.59 -19.54 2.76
N ALA A 154 3.64 -18.82 2.16
CA ALA A 154 3.53 -18.68 0.71
C ALA A 154 4.79 -18.01 0.10
N VAL A 155 5.29 -16.95 0.77
CA VAL A 155 6.55 -16.29 0.39
C VAL A 155 7.73 -17.25 0.45
N LYS A 156 7.88 -18.00 1.56
CA LYS A 156 8.96 -19.00 1.69
C LYS A 156 8.88 -20.06 0.60
N GLN A 157 7.68 -20.51 0.27
CA GLN A 157 7.48 -21.47 -0.82
C GLN A 157 7.91 -20.88 -2.18
N ALA A 158 7.49 -19.66 -2.49
CA ALA A 158 7.86 -18.99 -3.73
C ALA A 158 9.38 -18.78 -3.86
N ILE A 159 10.04 -18.38 -2.77
CA ILE A 159 11.51 -18.24 -2.72
C ILE A 159 12.20 -19.58 -3.01
N ASN A 160 11.73 -20.66 -2.37
CA ASN A 160 12.30 -22.00 -2.55
C ASN A 160 12.07 -22.60 -3.95
N GLN A 161 11.10 -22.10 -4.70
CA GLN A 161 10.84 -22.51 -6.09
C GLN A 161 11.78 -21.86 -7.11
N GLY A 162 12.63 -20.92 -6.68
CA GLY A 162 13.61 -20.25 -7.51
C GLY A 162 13.17 -18.83 -7.88
N THR A 163 13.88 -17.85 -7.31
CA THR A 163 13.73 -16.43 -7.62
C THR A 163 15.12 -15.76 -7.59
N THR A 164 15.25 -14.52 -8.04
CA THR A 164 16.50 -13.76 -7.92
C THR A 164 16.72 -13.32 -6.46
N GLU A 165 17.96 -13.07 -6.04
CA GLU A 165 18.21 -12.58 -4.66
C GLU A 165 17.50 -11.24 -4.40
N GLU A 166 17.47 -10.34 -5.38
CA GLU A 166 16.72 -9.08 -5.27
C GLU A 166 15.22 -9.32 -5.05
N ARG A 167 14.62 -10.24 -5.81
CA ARG A 167 13.19 -10.52 -5.66
C ARG A 167 12.89 -11.24 -4.35
N LYS A 168 13.79 -12.11 -3.88
CA LYS A 168 13.73 -12.70 -2.54
C LYS A 168 13.72 -11.61 -1.47
N ASP A 169 14.63 -10.64 -1.53
CA ASP A 169 14.67 -9.52 -0.57
C ASP A 169 13.34 -8.73 -0.59
N GLN A 170 12.78 -8.46 -1.78
CA GLN A 170 11.48 -7.81 -1.90
C GLN A 170 10.35 -8.63 -1.27
N LEU A 171 10.29 -9.95 -1.51
CA LEU A 171 9.27 -10.82 -0.93
C LEU A 171 9.42 -10.93 0.60
N GLU A 172 10.63 -10.94 1.14
CA GLU A 172 10.86 -10.90 2.59
C GLU A 172 10.44 -9.53 3.19
N GLN A 173 10.65 -8.43 2.45
CA GLN A 173 10.17 -7.12 2.86
C GLN A 173 8.63 -7.04 2.89
N THR A 174 7.92 -7.67 1.95
CA THR A 174 6.43 -7.67 1.99
C THR A 174 5.91 -8.36 3.25
N VAL A 175 6.55 -9.43 3.72
CA VAL A 175 6.22 -10.05 5.03
C VAL A 175 6.39 -9.04 6.17
N THR A 176 7.51 -8.31 6.17
CA THR A 176 7.79 -7.27 7.17
C THR A 176 6.73 -6.17 7.17
N PHE A 177 6.33 -5.68 5.99
CA PHE A 177 5.30 -4.65 5.88
C PHE A 177 3.92 -5.14 6.35
N LEU A 178 3.57 -6.39 6.05
CA LEU A 178 2.32 -6.98 6.53
C LEU A 178 2.32 -7.14 8.06
N GLN A 179 3.46 -7.50 8.66
CA GLN A 179 3.62 -7.54 10.12
C GLN A 179 3.50 -6.14 10.74
N LEU A 180 4.07 -5.10 10.11
CA LEU A 180 3.92 -3.72 10.57
C LEU A 180 2.44 -3.27 10.53
N ALA A 181 1.71 -3.62 9.46
CA ALA A 181 0.28 -3.34 9.36
C ALA A 181 -0.52 -4.05 10.46
N ASN A 182 -0.23 -5.32 10.74
CA ASN A 182 -0.86 -6.07 11.83
C ASN A 182 -0.59 -5.42 13.20
N ASN A 183 0.66 -5.05 13.48
CA ASN A 183 1.04 -4.39 14.72
C ASN A 183 0.32 -3.04 14.88
N ALA A 184 0.23 -2.24 13.82
CA ALA A 184 -0.47 -0.96 13.85
C ALA A 184 -1.98 -1.14 14.10
N ILE A 185 -2.64 -2.13 13.49
CA ILE A 185 -4.05 -2.46 13.78
C ILE A 185 -4.25 -2.84 15.26
N ASN A 186 -3.35 -3.63 15.83
CA ASN A 186 -3.42 -4.02 17.24
C ASN A 186 -3.26 -2.79 18.16
N GLU A 187 -2.33 -1.90 17.84
CA GLU A 187 -2.14 -0.65 18.57
C GLU A 187 -3.34 0.30 18.45
N TYR A 188 -3.96 0.40 17.27
CA TYR A 188 -5.22 1.12 17.11
C TYR A 188 -6.30 0.54 18.01
N THR A 189 -6.46 -0.78 18.05
CA THR A 189 -7.48 -1.44 18.88
C THR A 189 -7.29 -1.10 20.37
N ARG A 190 -6.02 -1.06 20.82
CA ARG A 190 -5.68 -0.77 22.22
C ARG A 190 -5.86 0.70 22.60
N THR A 191 -5.62 1.61 21.65
CA THR A 191 -5.46 3.04 21.95
C THR A 191 -6.52 3.95 21.31
N SER A 192 -7.25 3.44 20.32
CA SER A 192 -8.17 4.15 19.45
C SER A 192 -7.55 5.38 18.76
N ARG A 193 -6.23 5.43 18.59
CA ARG A 193 -5.54 6.57 17.98
C ARG A 193 -5.44 6.39 16.47
N GLU A 194 -6.04 7.32 15.73
CA GLU A 194 -6.09 7.33 14.27
C GLU A 194 -4.69 7.27 13.61
N GLU A 195 -3.64 7.74 14.30
CA GLU A 195 -2.25 7.64 13.82
C GLU A 195 -1.85 6.22 13.39
N TYR A 196 -2.36 5.19 14.09
CA TYR A 196 -2.08 3.80 13.78
C TYR A 196 -2.84 3.30 12.53
N LEU A 197 -3.98 3.89 12.21
CA LEU A 197 -4.68 3.62 10.94
C LEU A 197 -3.86 4.16 9.77
N TRP A 198 -3.31 5.37 9.88
CA TRP A 198 -2.42 5.92 8.85
C TRP A 198 -1.12 5.14 8.73
N GLN A 199 -0.55 4.63 9.83
CA GLN A 199 0.60 3.71 9.77
C GLN A 199 0.25 2.40 9.06
N THR A 200 -0.95 1.87 9.28
CA THR A 200 -1.46 0.69 8.57
C THR A 200 -1.56 0.95 7.07
N GLN A 201 -2.11 2.10 6.66
CA GLN A 201 -2.20 2.52 5.26
C GLN A 201 -0.81 2.58 4.61
N ALA A 202 0.15 3.18 5.29
CA ALA A 202 1.52 3.33 4.81
C ALA A 202 2.23 1.98 4.63
N ALA A 203 2.13 1.10 5.64
CA ALA A 203 2.70 -0.24 5.58
C ALA A 203 2.09 -1.06 4.44
N MET A 204 0.79 -0.93 4.18
CA MET A 204 0.15 -1.64 3.10
C MET A 204 0.43 -1.04 1.72
N LEU A 205 0.67 0.27 1.61
CA LEU A 205 1.23 0.85 0.41
C LEU A 205 2.63 0.30 0.12
N ASP A 206 3.48 0.18 1.15
CA ASP A 206 4.81 -0.46 1.00
C ASP A 206 4.67 -1.90 0.54
N PHE A 207 3.74 -2.65 1.14
CA PHE A 207 3.43 -4.02 0.77
C PHE A 207 3.05 -4.15 -0.71
N VAL A 208 2.04 -3.41 -1.18
CA VAL A 208 1.52 -3.58 -2.55
C VAL A 208 2.48 -3.07 -3.63
N HIS A 209 3.22 -1.98 -3.37
CA HIS A 209 4.24 -1.51 -4.31
C HIS A 209 5.39 -2.52 -4.41
N THR A 210 5.92 -2.97 -3.27
CA THR A 210 7.03 -3.93 -3.24
C THR A 210 6.61 -5.28 -3.84
N LEU A 211 5.37 -5.73 -3.57
CA LEU A 211 4.83 -6.95 -4.17
C LEU A 211 4.74 -6.85 -5.70
N ASN A 212 4.41 -5.67 -6.22
CA ASN A 212 4.41 -5.38 -7.66
C ASN A 212 5.80 -5.08 -8.25
N GLY A 213 6.87 -5.28 -7.48
CA GLY A 213 8.24 -5.13 -7.94
C GLY A 213 8.74 -3.69 -8.01
N TYR A 214 8.03 -2.72 -7.42
CA TYR A 214 8.50 -1.34 -7.38
C TYR A 214 9.77 -1.26 -6.53
N GLU A 215 10.80 -0.62 -7.06
CA GLU A 215 12.10 -0.52 -6.39
C GLU A 215 12.06 0.61 -5.36
N ARG A 216 12.33 0.26 -4.09
CA ARG A 216 12.39 1.23 -3.01
C ARG A 216 13.74 1.93 -2.99
N TYR A 217 13.73 3.25 -3.06
CA TYR A 217 14.94 4.05 -2.92
C TYR A 217 15.28 4.27 -1.45
N HIS A 218 16.39 3.69 -1.03
CA HIS A 218 16.98 3.97 0.26
C HIS A 218 17.98 5.14 0.12
N LEU A 219 17.62 6.31 0.65
CA LEU A 219 18.62 7.37 0.91
C LEU A 219 19.69 6.76 1.83
N LYS A 220 20.88 6.52 1.26
CA LYS A 220 22.08 6.11 2.01
C LYS A 220 22.52 7.22 2.97
#